data_AF-A0A7I8C384-F1
#
_entry.id   AF-A0A7I8C384-F1
#
_cell.length_a   1.000
_cell.length_b   1.000
_cell.length_c   1.000
_cell.angle_alpha   90.00
_cell.angle_beta   90.00
_cell.angle_gamma   90.00
#
_symmetry.space_group_name_H-M   'P 1'
#
loop_
_entity.id
_entity.type
_entity.pdbx_description
1 polymer ?
#
loop_
_entity_poly.entity_id
_entity_poly.type
_entity_poly.pdbx_seq_one_letter_code
_entity_poly.pdbx_strand_id
1 'polypeptide(L)'
;MKKIEDALSVLRPWFDNPATQAVTVSCLASAAHAGHFRRSQNAQTRAKGDAMLGQMSEVLLIPHSVLETYADGMAALNTYEGFEWLMSKIGGKHDQ
;
A
#
# COMPACT_ATOMS: atom_id res chain seq x y z
N MET A 1 21.10 6.65 -9.59
CA MET A 1 19.85 6.01 -9.15
C MET A 1 19.97 5.70 -7.67
N LYS A 2 19.13 6.26 -6.80
CA LYS A 2 18.98 5.71 -5.45
C LYS A 2 18.36 4.33 -5.60
N LYS A 3 18.94 3.31 -4.94
CA LYS A 3 18.48 1.92 -5.11
C LYS A 3 17.14 1.76 -4.39
N ILE A 4 16.32 0.79 -4.81
CA ILE A 4 15.09 0.39 -4.08
C ILE A 4 15.39 0.12 -2.60
N GLU A 5 16.58 -0.40 -2.31
CA GLU A 5 17.12 -0.63 -0.96
C GLU A 5 17.19 0.64 -0.11
N ASP A 6 17.52 1.80 -0.71
CA ASP A 6 17.57 3.10 -0.01
C ASP A 6 16.17 3.64 0.28
N ALA A 7 15.17 3.31 -0.55
CA ALA A 7 13.79 3.70 -0.31
C ALA A 7 13.15 2.82 0.78
N LEU A 8 13.50 1.53 0.80
CA LEU A 8 13.03 0.57 1.80
C LEU A 8 13.76 0.71 3.15
N SER A 9 14.87 1.45 3.21
CA SER A 9 15.62 1.66 4.46
C SER A 9 14.81 2.38 5.52
N VAL A 10 13.78 3.16 5.14
CA VAL A 10 12.85 3.79 6.09
C VAL A 10 12.11 2.75 6.91
N LEU A 11 11.85 1.55 6.37
CA LEU A 11 11.11 0.50 7.03
C LEU A 11 11.98 -0.43 7.90
N ARG A 12 13.32 -0.40 7.73
CA ARG A 12 14.27 -1.30 8.43
C ARG A 12 14.02 -1.46 9.93
N PRO A 13 13.76 -0.39 10.71
CA PRO A 13 13.57 -0.52 12.17
C PRO A 13 12.46 -1.51 12.56
N TRP A 14 11.45 -1.69 11.71
CA TRP A 14 10.31 -2.59 11.97
C TRP A 14 10.51 -4.01 11.42
N PHE A 15 11.58 -4.26 10.65
CA PHE A 15 11.93 -5.55 10.08
C PHE A 15 13.17 -6.21 10.71
N ASP A 16 14.02 -5.42 11.37
CA ASP A 16 15.25 -5.92 12.02
C ASP A 16 14.97 -6.69 13.33
N ASN A 17 13.75 -6.59 13.88
CA ASN A 17 13.31 -7.37 15.03
C ASN A 17 12.48 -8.59 14.57
N PRO A 18 13.00 -9.83 14.72
CA PRO A 18 12.28 -11.04 14.30
C PRO A 18 10.94 -11.26 15.02
N ALA A 19 10.82 -10.78 16.26
CA ALA A 19 9.59 -10.91 17.05
C ALA A 19 8.45 -10.04 16.50
N THR A 20 8.77 -8.94 15.81
CA THR A 20 7.78 -8.03 15.22
C THR A 20 7.67 -8.17 13.71
N GLN A 21 8.62 -8.84 13.05
CA GLN A 21 8.68 -8.98 11.59
C GLN A 21 7.36 -9.48 10.97
N ALA A 22 6.78 -10.56 11.50
CA ALA A 22 5.53 -11.12 10.98
C ALA A 22 4.35 -10.14 11.13
N VAL A 23 4.34 -9.35 12.21
CA VAL A 23 3.31 -8.36 12.49
C VAL A 23 3.48 -7.14 11.58
N THR A 24 4.72 -6.69 11.35
CA THR A 24 5.07 -5.64 10.39
C THR A 24 4.64 -6.01 8.97
N VAL A 25 4.91 -7.24 8.52
CA VAL A 25 4.46 -7.73 7.20
C VAL A 25 2.93 -7.69 7.08
N SER A 26 2.23 -8.20 8.10
CA SER A 26 0.76 -8.22 8.11
C SER A 26 0.16 -6.81 8.11
N CYS A 27 0.81 -5.87 8.78
CA CYS A 27 0.41 -4.47 8.77
C CYS A 27 0.63 -3.80 7.43
N LEU A 28 1.77 -4.00 6.79
CA LEU A 28 2.00 -3.43 5.47
C LEU A 28 1.00 -3.99 4.44
N ALA A 29 0.68 -5.28 4.48
CA ALA A 29 -0.38 -5.85 3.66
C ALA A 29 -1.75 -5.16 3.93
N SER A 30 -2.06 -4.90 5.21
CA SER A 30 -3.29 -4.20 5.61
C SER A 30 -3.29 -2.72 5.20
N ALA A 31 -2.13 -2.04 5.22
CA ALA A 31 -1.95 -0.67 4.76
C ALA A 31 -2.14 -0.57 3.24
N ALA A 32 -1.68 -1.57 2.47
CA ALA A 32 -1.97 -1.65 1.04
C ALA A 32 -3.48 -1.75 0.76
N HIS A 33 -4.21 -2.53 1.58
CA HIS A 33 -5.67 -2.64 1.49
C HIS A 33 -6.36 -1.33 1.85
N ALA A 34 -5.89 -0.64 2.90
CA ALA A 34 -6.38 0.68 3.28
C ALA A 34 -6.18 1.71 2.15
N GLY A 35 -5.04 1.68 1.45
CA GLY A 35 -4.79 2.52 0.28
C GLY A 35 -5.83 2.33 -0.83
N HIS A 36 -6.29 1.10 -1.06
CA HIS A 36 -7.37 0.83 -2.00
C HIS A 36 -8.71 1.44 -1.54
N PHE A 37 -9.06 1.27 -0.26
CA PHE A 37 -10.30 1.82 0.31
C PHE A 37 -10.35 3.35 0.26
N ARG A 38 -9.23 4.02 0.53
CA ARG A 38 -9.10 5.49 0.47
C ARG A 38 -9.35 6.07 -0.92
N ARG A 39 -9.16 5.27 -1.99
CA ARG A 39 -9.47 5.67 -3.38
C ARG A 39 -10.90 5.35 -3.82
N SER A 40 -11.70 4.73 -2.96
CA SER A 40 -13.10 4.41 -3.29
C SER A 40 -13.92 5.69 -3.49
N GLN A 41 -14.89 5.66 -4.41
CA GLN A 41 -15.87 6.73 -4.56
C GLN A 41 -16.87 6.78 -3.38
N ASN A 42 -16.98 5.69 -2.61
CA ASN A 42 -17.84 5.62 -1.43
C ASN A 42 -17.16 6.25 -0.20
N ALA A 43 -17.78 7.27 0.39
CA ALA A 43 -17.24 7.99 1.55
C ALA A 43 -17.05 7.12 2.80
N GLN A 44 -17.95 6.18 3.05
CA GLN A 44 -17.84 5.26 4.17
C GLN A 44 -16.66 4.30 3.98
N THR A 45 -16.43 3.84 2.76
CA THR A 45 -15.26 3.00 2.44
C THR A 45 -13.96 3.78 2.61
N ARG A 46 -13.89 5.04 2.19
CA ARG A 46 -12.70 5.88 2.42
C ARG A 46 -12.39 6.03 3.90
N ALA A 47 -13.40 6.38 4.71
CA ALA A 47 -13.26 6.51 6.16
C ALA A 47 -12.78 5.21 6.83
N LYS A 48 -13.20 4.04 6.34
CA LYS A 48 -12.68 2.75 6.81
C LYS A 48 -11.18 2.61 6.52
N GLY A 49 -10.73 3.01 5.32
CA GLY A 49 -9.31 3.02 4.97
C GLY A 49 -8.48 3.92 5.88
N ASP A 50 -8.94 5.14 6.16
CA ASP A 50 -8.26 6.06 7.07
C ASP A 50 -8.21 5.51 8.51
N ALA A 51 -9.33 4.96 9.01
CA ALA A 51 -9.39 4.35 10.33
C ALA A 51 -8.44 3.15 10.48
N MET A 52 -8.29 2.33 9.43
CA MET A 52 -7.35 1.22 9.41
C MET A 52 -5.91 1.70 9.56
N LEU A 53 -5.51 2.76 8.84
CA LEU A 53 -4.16 3.34 8.97
C LEU A 53 -3.89 3.89 10.36
N GLY A 54 -4.88 4.55 10.97
CA GLY A 54 -4.81 5.03 12.35
C GLY A 54 -4.54 3.89 13.35
N GLN A 55 -5.37 2.83 13.30
CA GLN A 55 -5.21 1.66 14.17
C GLN A 55 -3.85 0.98 14.00
N MET A 56 -3.38 0.83 12.76
CA MET A 56 -2.06 0.23 12.50
C MET A 56 -0.90 1.08 13.04
N SER A 57 -1.01 2.41 12.92
CA SER A 57 -0.01 3.33 13.45
C SER A 57 0.14 3.18 14.97
N GLU A 58 -0.98 3.06 15.68
CA GLU A 58 -1.02 2.89 17.13
C GLU A 58 -0.45 1.53 17.58
N VAL A 59 -0.88 0.44 16.94
CA VAL A 59 -0.51 -0.93 17.36
C VAL A 59 0.98 -1.21 17.13
N LEU A 60 1.56 -0.69 16.05
CA LEU A 60 2.92 -1.04 15.64
C LEU A 60 3.94 0.06 15.81
N LEU A 61 3.49 1.21 16.32
CA LEU A 61 4.35 2.37 16.52
C LEU A 61 5.07 2.78 15.23
N ILE A 62 4.43 2.53 14.08
CA ILE A 62 4.86 3.05 12.78
C ILE A 62 4.16 4.40 12.61
N PRO A 63 4.89 5.49 12.30
CA PRO A 63 4.26 6.79 12.09
C PRO A 63 3.18 6.73 11.01
N HIS A 64 2.02 7.34 11.28
CA HIS A 64 0.89 7.34 10.34
C HIS A 64 1.29 7.82 8.94
N SER A 65 2.12 8.86 8.85
CA SER A 65 2.61 9.40 7.57
C SER A 65 3.41 8.40 6.73
N VAL A 66 4.12 7.47 7.37
CA VAL A 66 4.87 6.39 6.70
C VAL A 66 3.89 5.37 6.12
N LEU A 67 2.89 4.96 6.92
CA LEU A 67 1.84 4.04 6.47
C LEU A 67 0.99 4.63 5.34
N GLU A 68 0.68 5.93 5.42
CA GLU A 68 -0.05 6.67 4.40
C GLU A 68 0.73 6.71 3.07
N THR A 69 2.01 7.11 3.12
CA THR A 69 2.88 7.14 1.94
C THR A 69 3.01 5.76 1.29
N TYR A 70 3.17 4.72 2.11
CA TYR A 70 3.22 3.33 1.64
C TYR A 70 1.89 2.91 0.98
N ALA A 71 0.76 3.16 1.64
CA ALA A 71 -0.57 2.82 1.15
C ALA A 71 -0.87 3.50 -0.20
N ASP A 72 -0.50 4.77 -0.35
CA ASP A 72 -0.69 5.53 -1.58
C ASP A 72 0.20 5.02 -2.71
N GLY A 73 1.44 4.65 -2.42
CA GLY A 73 2.34 4.00 -3.36
C GLY A 73 1.81 2.66 -3.86
N MET A 74 1.34 1.80 -2.95
CA MET A 74 0.74 0.51 -3.30
C MET A 74 -0.54 0.66 -4.13
N ALA A 75 -1.39 1.62 -3.76
CA ALA A 75 -2.59 1.90 -4.53
C ALA A 75 -2.27 2.45 -5.93
N ALA A 76 -1.19 3.23 -6.07
CA ALA A 76 -0.70 3.69 -7.38
C ALA A 76 -0.20 2.52 -8.24
N LEU A 77 0.57 1.60 -7.67
CA LEU A 77 1.02 0.39 -8.37
C LEU A 77 -0.16 -0.48 -8.84
N ASN A 78 -1.15 -0.72 -7.99
CA ASN A 78 -2.36 -1.45 -8.39
C ASN A 78 -3.15 -0.74 -9.50
N THR A 79 -3.12 0.60 -9.53
CA THR A 79 -3.76 1.37 -10.61
C THR A 79 -2.96 1.26 -11.90
N TYR A 80 -1.62 1.25 -11.82
CA TYR A 80 -0.75 1.04 -12.97
C TYR A 80 -0.88 -0.38 -13.53
N GLU A 81 -0.84 -1.41 -12.70
CA GLU A 81 -1.09 -2.80 -13.12
C GLU A 81 -2.51 -2.98 -13.67
N GLY A 82 -3.51 -2.34 -13.04
CA GLY A 82 -4.88 -2.31 -13.55
C GLY A 82 -4.99 -1.60 -14.90
N PHE A 83 -4.23 -0.53 -15.11
CA PHE A 83 -4.15 0.20 -16.37
C PHE A 83 -3.44 -0.61 -17.45
N GLU A 84 -2.27 -1.18 -17.19
CA GLU A 84 -1.54 -2.08 -18.09
C GLU A 84 -2.39 -3.30 -18.46
N TRP A 85 -3.06 -3.92 -17.49
CA TRP A 85 -4.00 -5.01 -17.72
C TRP A 85 -5.17 -4.55 -18.60
N LEU A 86 -5.80 -3.41 -18.29
CA LEU A 86 -6.90 -2.86 -19.08
C LEU A 86 -6.44 -2.55 -20.52
N MET A 87 -5.28 -1.92 -20.68
CA MET A 87 -4.67 -1.64 -21.99
C MET A 87 -4.33 -2.93 -22.75
N SER A 88 -3.88 -3.99 -22.08
CA SER A 88 -3.67 -5.31 -22.69
C SER A 88 -4.98 -5.96 -23.16
N LYS A 89 -6.09 -5.72 -22.46
CA LYS A 89 -7.42 -6.23 -22.83
C LYS A 89 -8.10 -5.41 -23.92
N ILE A 90 -7.84 -4.11 -24.00
CA ILE A 90 -8.38 -3.21 -25.02
C ILE A 90 -7.53 -3.27 -26.30
N GLY A 91 -6.21 -3.35 -26.19
CA GLY A 91 -5.27 -3.47 -27.32
C GLY A 91 -5.28 -4.84 -28.01
N GLY A 92 -5.72 -5.90 -27.33
CA GLY A 92 -5.78 -7.27 -27.88
C GLY A 92 -6.97 -7.58 -28.79
N LYS A 93 -7.78 -6.59 -29.21
CA LYS A 93 -9.00 -6.80 -30.02
C LYS A 93 -9.04 -6.02 -31.34
N HIS A 94 -7.93 -5.47 -31.83
CA HIS A 94 -7.91 -4.72 -33.09
C HIS A 94 -7.19 -5.39 -34.26
N ASP A 95 -6.61 -6.60 -34.08
CA ASP A 95 -5.91 -7.32 -35.15
C ASP A 95 -6.36 -8.80 -35.30
N GLN A 96 -7.67 -9.06 -35.33
CA GLN A 96 -8.23 -10.33 -35.87
C GLN A 96 -9.49 -10.07 -36.67
#